data_AF-A0A936XP83-F1
#
_entry.id   AF-A0A936XP83-F1
#
_cell.length_a   1.000
_cell.length_b   1.000
_cell.length_c   1.000
_cell.angle_alpha   90.00
_cell.angle_beta   90.00
_cell.angle_gamma   90.00
#
_symmetry.space_group_name_H-M   'P 1'
#
loop_
_entity.id
_entity.type
_entity.pdbx_description
1 polymer ?
#
loop_
_entity_poly.entity_id
_entity_poly.type
_entity_poly.pdbx_seq_one_letter_code
_entity_poly.pdbx_strand_id
1 'polypeptide(L)'
;MISDKLVHEQKLEVSNEELRDYMKIEIMRYFGTMNLGDDTSWIESYIDRMMKDEKQVDASYRRLITDKLFTWLEGQVKAKEK
;
A
#
# COMPACT_ATOMS: atom_id res chain seq x y z
N MET A 1 -10.00 14.16 10.18
CA MET A 1 -11.00 13.09 10.40
C MET A 1 -10.59 12.25 11.60
N ILE A 2 -11.46 11.36 12.12
CA ILE A 2 -11.08 10.45 13.22
C ILE A 2 -9.92 9.54 12.79
N SER A 3 -9.89 9.13 11.52
CA SER A 3 -8.80 8.37 10.90
C SER A 3 -7.43 9.02 11.10
N ASP A 4 -7.29 10.31 10.82
CA ASP A 4 -6.01 11.02 10.91
C ASP A 4 -5.50 11.09 12.36
N LYS A 5 -6.43 11.27 13.31
CA LYS A 5 -6.11 11.27 14.74
C LYS A 5 -5.58 9.91 15.17
N LEU A 6 -6.23 8.81 14.77
CA LEU A 6 -5.80 7.46 15.11
C LEU A 6 -4.46 7.10 14.48
N VAL A 7 -4.24 7.45 13.22
CA VAL A 7 -2.94 7.27 12.54
C VAL A 7 -1.83 7.94 13.33
N HIS A 8 -2.04 9.18 13.79
CA HIS A 8 -1.04 9.91 14.57
C HIS A 8 -0.83 9.33 15.98
N GLU A 9 -1.91 9.08 16.73
CA GLU A 9 -1.85 8.59 18.11
C GLU A 9 -1.20 7.20 18.22
N GLN A 10 -1.46 6.34 17.23
CA GLN A 10 -0.90 4.99 17.18
C GLN A 10 0.42 4.91 16.42
N LYS A 11 0.95 6.05 15.95
CA LYS A 11 2.21 6.16 15.20
C LYS A 11 2.23 5.22 14.00
N LEU A 12 1.10 5.12 13.29
CA LEU A 12 1.04 4.37 12.04
C LEU A 12 1.81 5.16 10.98
N GLU A 13 2.82 4.51 10.42
CA GLU A 13 3.67 5.08 9.38
C GLU A 13 3.77 4.10 8.22
N VAL A 14 4.02 4.64 7.03
CA VAL A 14 4.34 3.87 5.84
C VAL A 14 5.75 4.25 5.43
N SER A 15 6.66 3.29 5.43
CA SER A 15 8.03 3.50 4.98
C SER A 15 8.08 3.59 3.45
N ASN A 16 9.18 4.12 2.92
CA ASN A 16 9.39 4.17 1.47
C ASN A 16 9.46 2.76 0.85
N GLU A 17 10.04 1.80 1.57
CA GLU A 17 10.14 0.40 1.16
C GLU A 17 8.75 -0.26 1.10
N GLU A 18 7.94 -0.08 2.15
CA GLU A 18 6.57 -0.60 2.17
C GLU A 18 5.71 -0.02 1.05
N LEU A 19 5.88 1.28 0.78
CA LEU A 19 5.18 1.95 -0.32
C LEU A 19 5.60 1.37 -1.68
N ARG A 20 6.90 1.15 -1.88
CA ARG A 20 7.45 0.56 -3.10
C ARG A 20 6.92 -0.85 -3.31
N ASP A 21 6.95 -1.68 -2.27
CA ASP A 21 6.45 -3.07 -2.31
C ASP A 21 4.95 -3.12 -2.58
N TYR A 22 4.18 -2.24 -1.95
CA TYR A 22 2.75 -2.11 -2.22
C TYR A 22 2.49 -1.78 -3.69
N MET A 23 3.19 -0.78 -4.26
CA MET A 23 3.05 -0.44 -5.67
C MET A 23 3.43 -1.62 -6.59
N LYS A 24 4.51 -2.34 -6.26
CA LYS A 24 4.93 -3.54 -6.99
C LYS A 24 3.86 -4.61 -7.00
N ILE A 25 3.27 -4.91 -5.83
CA ILE A 25 2.19 -5.88 -5.70
C ILE A 25 0.97 -5.46 -6.52
N GLU A 26 0.58 -4.18 -6.49
CA GLU A 26 -0.56 -3.68 -7.26
C GLU A 26 -0.32 -3.77 -8.78
N ILE A 27 0.88 -3.45 -9.24
CA ILE A 27 1.28 -3.63 -10.65
C ILE A 27 1.22 -5.13 -11.01
N MET A 28 1.84 -6.00 -10.22
CA MET A 28 1.82 -7.44 -10.46
C MET A 28 0.39 -8.01 -10.39
N ARG A 29 -0.49 -7.47 -9.57
CA ARG A 29 -1.91 -7.88 -9.51
C ARG A 29 -2.65 -7.47 -10.78
N TYR A 30 -2.46 -6.23 -11.23
CA TYR A 30 -3.09 -5.71 -12.44
C TYR A 30 -2.61 -6.46 -13.69
N PHE A 31 -1.31 -6.69 -13.78
CA PHE A 31 -0.67 -7.29 -14.95
C PHE A 31 -0.50 -8.82 -14.86
N GLY A 32 -0.60 -9.43 -13.68
CA GLY A 32 -0.37 -10.86 -13.49
C GLY A 32 -1.41 -11.77 -14.13
N THR A 33 -2.53 -11.21 -14.59
CA THR A 33 -3.51 -11.91 -15.44
C THR A 33 -3.15 -11.84 -16.92
N MET A 34 -2.26 -10.94 -17.32
CA MET A 34 -1.70 -10.86 -18.65
C MET A 34 -0.46 -11.76 -18.73
N ASN A 35 -0.24 -12.39 -19.88
CA ASN A 35 1.01 -13.09 -20.11
C ASN A 35 2.12 -12.06 -20.30
N LEU A 36 2.86 -11.74 -19.23
CA LEU A 36 3.90 -10.69 -19.23
C LEU A 36 5.17 -11.08 -19.97
N GLY A 37 5.22 -12.29 -20.52
CA GLY A 37 6.44 -12.88 -21.05
C GLY A 37 7.47 -13.09 -19.94
N ASP A 38 8.67 -13.50 -20.32
CA ASP A 38 9.74 -13.81 -19.38
C ASP A 38 10.48 -12.56 -18.85
N ASP A 39 10.24 -11.39 -19.45
CA ASP A 39 10.94 -10.15 -19.10
C ASP A 39 10.08 -9.23 -18.21
N THR A 40 10.32 -9.30 -16.90
CA THR A 40 9.70 -8.43 -15.90
C THR A 40 10.56 -7.22 -15.53
N SER A 41 11.67 -6.96 -16.24
CA SER A 41 12.61 -5.87 -15.90
C SER A 41 11.99 -4.48 -15.98
N TRP A 42 10.97 -4.30 -16.83
CA TRP A 42 10.24 -3.05 -16.98
C TRP A 42 9.45 -2.66 -15.72
N ILE A 43 9.09 -3.63 -14.87
CA ILE A 43 8.30 -3.40 -13.64
C ILE A 43 9.07 -2.47 -12.70
N GLU A 44 10.36 -2.75 -12.48
CA GLU A 44 11.19 -1.93 -11.58
C GLU A 44 11.34 -0.49 -12.10
N SER A 45 11.58 -0.31 -13.41
CA SER A 45 11.65 1.02 -14.03
C SER A 45 10.32 1.77 -13.99
N TYR A 46 9.19 1.04 -14.03
CA TYR A 46 7.88 1.63 -13.88
C TYR A 46 7.61 2.08 -12.43
N ILE A 47 7.96 1.25 -11.45
CA ILE A 47 7.88 1.61 -10.02
C ILE A 47 8.75 2.83 -9.73
N ASP A 48 9.98 2.89 -10.24
CA ASP A 48 10.87 4.05 -10.05
C ASP A 48 10.26 5.36 -10.57
N ARG A 49 9.50 5.30 -11.67
CA ARG A 49 8.76 6.46 -12.19
C ARG A 49 7.59 6.81 -11.29
N MET A 50 6.83 5.83 -10.81
CA MET A 50 5.72 6.05 -9.88
C MET A 50 6.18 6.65 -8.56
N MET A 51 7.31 6.18 -8.02
CA MET A 51 7.88 6.70 -6.77
C MET A 51 8.39 8.14 -6.88
N LYS A 52 8.59 8.65 -8.11
CA LYS A 52 8.94 10.04 -8.39
C LYS A 52 7.73 10.93 -8.68
N ASP A 53 6.57 10.32 -8.93
CA ASP A 53 5.31 11.03 -9.14
C ASP A 53 4.62 11.23 -7.79
N GLU A 54 4.64 12.47 -7.29
CA GLU A 54 4.07 12.84 -5.98
C GLU A 54 2.60 12.43 -5.85
N LYS A 55 1.82 12.52 -6.92
CA LYS A 55 0.41 12.14 -6.90
C LYS A 55 0.23 10.63 -6.76
N GLN A 56 1.07 9.83 -7.43
CA GLN A 56 1.04 8.37 -7.29
C GLN A 56 1.50 7.93 -5.89
N VAL A 57 2.53 8.61 -5.35
CA VAL A 57 3.03 8.39 -3.99
C VAL A 57 1.97 8.72 -2.94
N ASP A 58 1.35 9.91 -2.99
CA ASP A 58 0.30 10.31 -2.04
C ASP A 58 -0.93 9.39 -2.12
N ALA A 59 -1.38 9.06 -3.33
CA ALA A 59 -2.53 8.16 -3.51
C ALA A 59 -2.26 6.75 -2.95
N SER A 60 -1.07 6.21 -3.18
CA SER A 60 -0.68 4.88 -2.70
C SER A 60 -0.45 4.87 -1.19
N TYR A 61 0.17 5.93 -0.65
CA TYR A 61 0.33 6.15 0.79
C TYR A 61 -1.03 6.17 1.50
N ARG A 62 -1.99 6.96 0.99
CA ARG A 62 -3.33 7.07 1.58
C ARG A 62 -4.07 5.75 1.62
N ARG A 63 -3.94 4.91 0.59
CA ARG A 63 -4.52 3.56 0.58
C ARG A 63 -3.86 2.69 1.63
N LEU A 64 -2.53 2.59 1.58
CA LEU A 64 -1.78 1.71 2.46
C LEU A 64 -1.89 2.09 3.94
N ILE A 65 -1.87 3.38 4.28
CA ILE A 65 -2.06 3.83 5.67
C ILE A 65 -3.49 3.55 6.17
N THR A 66 -4.48 3.60 5.27
CA THR A 66 -5.87 3.24 5.59
C THR A 66 -6.00 1.74 5.86
N ASP A 67 -5.37 0.91 5.03
CA ASP A 67 -5.35 -0.55 5.23
C ASP A 67 -4.66 -0.93 6.56
N LYS A 68 -3.54 -0.27 6.87
CA LYS A 68 -2.86 -0.42 8.17
C LYS A 68 -3.75 0.00 9.33
N LEU A 69 -4.50 1.09 9.21
CA LEU A 69 -5.45 1.53 10.22
C LEU A 69 -6.54 0.49 10.45
N PHE A 70 -7.12 -0.08 9.39
CA PHE A 70 -8.13 -1.13 9.52
C PHE A 70 -7.57 -2.41 10.15
N THR A 71 -6.39 -2.83 9.73
CA THR A 71 -5.70 -3.99 10.32
C THR A 71 -5.45 -3.78 11.81
N TRP A 72 -5.03 -2.57 12.21
CA TRP A 72 -4.88 -2.22 13.62
C TRP A 72 -6.21 -2.27 14.38
N LEU A 73 -7.28 -1.71 13.80
CA LEU A 73 -8.62 -1.70 14.39
C LEU A 73 -9.18 -3.12 14.56
N GLU A 74 -8.94 -4.02 13.62
CA GLU A 74 -9.31 -5.44 13.72
C GLU A 74 -8.69 -6.11 14.96
N GLY A 75 -7.45 -5.77 15.30
CA GLY A 75 -6.79 -6.24 16.53
C GLY A 75 -7.37 -5.65 17.82
N GLN A 76 -8.06 -4.50 17.74
CA GLN A 76 -8.69 -3.85 18.91
C GLN A 76 -10.10 -4.37 19.18
N VAL A 77 -10.78 -4.94 18.19
CA VAL A 77 -12.11 -5.50 18.39
C VAL A 77 -12.02 -6.90 19.00
N LYS A 78 -12.64 -7.09 20.16
CA LYS A 78 -12.84 -8.43 20.72
C LYS A 78 -13.88 -9.14 19.87
N ALA A 79 -13.45 -9.96 18.91
CA ALA A 79 -14.34 -10.80 18.15
C ALA A 79 -15.15 -11.67 19.13
N LYS A 80 -16.46 -11.46 19.20
CA LYS A 80 -17.35 -12.48 19.74
C LYS A 80 -17.55 -13.48 18.60
N GLU A 81 -16.91 -14.65 18.70
CA GLU A 81 -17.26 -15.78 17.87
C GLU A 81 -18.77 -16.02 17.98
N LYS A 82 -19.42 -16.25 16.83
CA LYS A 82 -20.85 -16.51 16.74
C LYS A 82 -21.13 -18.00 16.84
#